data_AF-A0A928ZXP2-F1
#
_entry.id   AF-A0A928ZXP2-F1
#
_cell.length_a   1.000
_cell.length_b   1.000
_cell.length_c   1.000
_cell.angle_alpha   90.00
_cell.angle_beta   90.00
_cell.angle_gamma   90.00
#
_symmetry.space_group_name_H-M   'P 1'
#
loop_
_entity.id
_entity.type
_entity.pdbx_description
1 polymer ?
#
loop_
_entity_poly.entity_id
_entity_poly.type
_entity_poly.pdbx_seq_one_letter_code
_entity_poly.pdbx_strand_id
1 'polypeptide(L)' 'MTTGKNIQPTDTQPTDSWHIVKQVDGHCKIVSQTELAQGRDQTKTWGPFTNRADAIAKRVGLIRAGKCLPQ' A
#
# COMPACT_ATOMS: atom_id res chain seq x y z
N MET A 1 -34.64 31.67 3.75
CA MET A 1 -33.27 32.18 3.53
C MET A 1 -32.36 30.99 3.74
N THR A 2 -31.83 30.49 2.63
CA THR A 2 -30.98 29.32 2.44
C THR A 2 -29.80 29.34 3.41
N THR A 3 -29.43 28.23 4.06
CA THR A 3 -28.31 27.35 3.69
C THR A 3 -28.02 26.57 4.97
N GLY A 4 -27.92 25.24 5.04
CA GLY A 4 -27.25 24.31 4.15
C GLY A 4 -26.47 23.39 5.09
N LYS A 5 -26.85 22.12 5.09
CA LYS A 5 -26.36 21.03 5.94
C LYS A 5 -24.83 20.92 5.80
N ASN A 6 -24.04 21.38 6.78
CA ASN A 6 -22.59 21.15 6.79
C ASN A 6 -22.28 19.76 7.37
N ILE A 7 -22.76 18.73 6.67
CA ILE A 7 -22.15 17.40 6.75
C ILE A 7 -20.82 17.50 6.01
N GLN A 8 -19.74 17.74 6.75
CA GLN A 8 -18.44 17.32 6.25
C GLN A 8 -18.59 15.81 5.97
N PRO A 9 -18.40 15.33 4.73
CA PRO A 9 -18.17 13.91 4.56
C PRO A 9 -16.96 13.64 5.44
N THR A 10 -17.11 12.72 6.40
CA THR A 10 -15.98 12.02 6.98
C THR A 10 -15.38 11.24 5.82
N ASP A 11 -14.64 11.94 4.97
CA ASP A 11 -13.68 11.36 4.07
C ASP A 11 -12.66 10.75 5.02
N THR A 12 -12.88 9.48 5.32
CA THR A 12 -11.82 8.58 5.76
C THR A 12 -10.83 8.57 4.60
N GLN A 13 -10.06 9.66 4.48
CA GLN A 13 -8.88 9.78 3.65
C GLN A 13 -8.09 8.51 3.92
N PRO A 14 -7.63 7.78 2.89
CA PRO A 14 -6.73 6.67 3.13
C PRO A 14 -5.53 7.28 3.85
N THR A 15 -5.48 7.08 5.17
CA THR A 15 -4.31 7.39 5.98
C THR A 15 -3.16 6.75 5.23
N ASP A 16 -2.19 7.55 4.79
CA ASP A 16 -1.19 7.23 3.76
C ASP A 16 -0.46 5.92 4.07
N SER A 17 -1.12 4.79 3.77
CA SER A 17 -0.80 3.47 4.28
C SER A 17 -0.14 2.71 3.17
N TRP A 18 1.12 2.40 3.40
CA TRP A 18 1.98 1.77 2.41
C TRP A 18 1.89 0.26 2.55
N HIS A 19 1.93 -0.41 1.42
CA HIS A 19 1.83 -1.85 1.34
C HIS A 19 2.92 -2.37 0.40
N ILE A 20 3.43 -3.56 0.68
CA ILE A 20 4.31 -4.27 -0.24
C ILE A 20 3.49 -5.39 -0.87
N VAL A 21 3.43 -5.43 -2.20
CA VAL A 21 2.72 -6.45 -2.96
C VAL A 21 3.71 -7.29 -3.76
N LYS A 22 3.64 -8.61 -3.61
CA LYS A 22 4.38 -9.56 -4.44
C LYS A 22 3.60 -9.82 -5.71
N GLN A 23 4.20 -9.51 -6.85
CA GLN A 23 3.64 -9.82 -8.16
C GLN A 23 3.84 -11.30 -8.51
N VAL A 24 3.11 -11.77 -9.51
CA VAL A 24 3.20 -13.17 -9.99
C VAL A 24 4.62 -13.52 -10.46
N ASP A 25 5.31 -12.55 -11.02
CA ASP A 25 6.68 -12.64 -11.53
C ASP A 25 7.75 -12.68 -10.41
N GLY A 26 7.33 -12.62 -9.13
CA GLY A 26 8.22 -12.71 -7.98
C GLY A 26 8.81 -11.40 -7.50
N HIS A 27 8.69 -10.32 -8.27
CA HIS A 27 9.04 -8.96 -7.85
C HIS A 27 8.07 -8.40 -6.80
N CYS A 28 8.56 -7.47 -5.98
CA CYS A 28 7.75 -6.79 -4.98
C CYS A 28 7.70 -5.28 -5.21
N LYS A 29 6.48 -4.75 -5.23
CA LYS A 29 6.20 -3.31 -5.39
C LYS A 29 5.69 -2.72 -4.09
N ILE A 30 6.03 -1.46 -3.85
CA ILE A 30 5.49 -0.68 -2.74
C ILE A 30 4.39 0.20 -3.32
N VAL A 31 3.18 0.07 -2.79
CA VAL A 31 1.97 0.72 -3.30
C VAL A 31 1.21 1.37 -2.14
N SER A 32 0.52 2.47 -2.42
CA SER A 32 -0.44 3.08 -1.49
C SER A 32 -1.70 2.23 -1.33
N GLN A 33 -2.52 2.53 -0.33
CA GLN A 33 -3.81 1.87 -0.11
C GLN A 33 -4.74 1.94 -1.35
N THR A 34 -4.71 3.06 -2.08
CA THR A 34 -5.49 3.26 -3.31
C THR A 34 -5.00 2.37 -4.43
N GLU A 35 -3.68 2.32 -4.67
CA GLU A 35 -3.08 1.45 -5.68
C GLU A 35 -3.28 -0.04 -5.36
N LEU A 36 -3.23 -0.41 -4.07
CA LEU A 36 -3.48 -1.79 -3.63
C LEU A 36 -4.88 -2.28 -4.03
N ALA A 37 -5.88 -1.39 -3.95
CA ALA A 37 -7.26 -1.72 -4.32
C ALA A 37 -7.43 -1.89 -5.85
N GLN A 38 -6.51 -1.33 -6.65
CA GLN A 38 -6.55 -1.42 -8.12
C GLN A 38 -5.71 -2.60 -8.67
N GLY A 39 -4.79 -3.15 -7.88
CA GLY A 39 -3.90 -4.24 -8.30
C GLY A 39 -4.60 -5.58 -8.42
N ARG A 40 -4.62 -6.18 -9.63
CA ARG A 40 -5.23 -7.50 -9.90
C ARG A 40 -4.25 -8.68 -9.92
N ASP A 41 -2.95 -8.42 -9.88
CA ASP A 41 -1.89 -9.43 -10.10
C ASP A 41 -0.92 -9.52 -8.93
N GLN A 42 -1.47 -9.65 -7.72
CA GLN A 42 -0.71 -9.75 -6.47
C GLN A 42 -0.97 -11.09 -5.78
N THR A 43 0.11 -11.82 -5.53
CA THR A 43 0.09 -13.14 -4.88
C THR A 43 0.16 -13.04 -3.37
N LYS A 44 0.74 -11.95 -2.85
CA LYS A 44 0.89 -11.71 -1.41
C LYS A 44 1.04 -10.23 -1.11
N THR A 45 0.52 -9.80 0.03
CA THR A 45 0.62 -8.42 0.50
C THR A 45 1.19 -8.38 1.92
N TRP A 46 2.00 -7.38 2.22
CA TRP A 46 2.50 -7.05 3.56
C TRP A 46 2.21 -5.59 3.91
N GLY A 47 1.85 -5.32 5.16
CA GLY A 47 1.46 -3.99 5.66
C GLY A 47 0.23 -4.09 6.55
N PRO A 48 -0.45 -2.96 6.84
CA PRO A 48 -0.11 -1.60 6.40
C PRO A 48 1.11 -1.04 7.12
N PHE A 49 1.88 -0.20 6.44
CA PHE A 49 3.00 0.56 6.99
C PHE A 49 2.63 2.04 7.06
N THR A 50 2.94 2.68 8.18
CA THR A 50 2.60 4.09 8.44
C THR A 50 3.43 5.07 7.59
N ASN A 51 4.56 4.62 7.05
CA ASN A 51 5.39 5.43 6.16
C ASN A 51 6.07 4.57 5.09
N ARG A 52 6.41 5.21 3.97
CA ARG A 52 7.05 4.54 2.83
C ARG A 52 8.43 3.97 3.17
N ALA A 53 9.19 4.62 4.05
CA ALA A 53 10.54 4.18 4.41
C ALA A 53 10.54 2.82 5.13
N ASP A 54 9.55 2.57 6.00
CA ASP A 54 9.36 1.29 6.68
C ASP A 54 9.01 0.18 5.68
N ALA A 55 8.12 0.48 4.73
CA ALA A 55 7.82 -0.43 3.62
C ALA A 55 9.07 -0.73 2.76
N ILE A 56 9.95 0.25 2.54
CA ILE A 56 11.23 0.06 1.84
C ILE A 56 12.15 -0.86 2.64
N ALA A 57 12.36 -0.59 3.92
CA ALA A 57 13.20 -1.40 4.79
C ALA A 57 12.70 -2.85 4.85
N LYS A 58 11.38 -3.04 4.99
CA LYS A 58 10.76 -4.37 4.97
C LYS A 58 10.93 -5.05 3.61
N ARG A 59 10.77 -4.34 2.49
CA ARG A 59 11.00 -4.88 1.14
C ARG A 59 12.42 -5.41 0.99
N VAL A 60 13.43 -4.66 1.44
CA VAL A 60 14.83 -5.11 1.41
C VAL A 60 15.02 -6.38 2.25
N GLY A 61 14.39 -6.45 3.42
CA GLY A 61 14.37 -7.67 4.24
C GLY A 61 13.72 -8.86 3.51
N LEU A 62 12.63 -8.63 2.78
CA LEU A 62 11.98 -9.67 1.97
C LEU A 62 12.87 -10.16 0.81
N ILE A 63 13.67 -9.27 0.21
CA ILE A 63 14.66 -9.64 -0.81
C ILE A 63 15.75 -10.52 -0.20
N ARG A 64 16.33 -10.10 0.94
CA ARG A 64 17.35 -10.90 1.66
C ARG A 64 16.84 -12.27 2.10
N ALA A 65 15.54 -12.38 2.39
CA ALA A 65 14.88 -13.64 2.76
C ALA A 65 14.42 -14.48 1.55
N GLY A 66 14.73 -14.09 0.31
CA GLY A 66 14.32 -14.80 -0.91
C GLY A 66 12.82 -14.76 -1.19
N LYS A 67 12.06 -13.87 -0.54
CA LYS A 67 10.60 -13.75 -0.71
C LYS A 67 10.24 -12.86 -1.90
N CYS A 68 11.12 -11.91 -2.23
CA CYS A 68 11.00 -10.97 -3.33
C CYS A 68 12.26 -11.01 -4.18
N LEU A 69 12.12 -10.86 -5.49
CA LEU A 69 13.26 -10.67 -6.39
C LEU A 69 13.80 -9.23 -6.30
N PRO A 70 15.13 -9.03 -6.41
CA PRO A 70 15.71 -7.72 -6.63
C PRO A 70 15.32 -7.20 -8.03
N GLN A 71 15.16 -5.89 -8.15
CA GLN A 71 14.94 -5.19 -9.42
C GLN A 71 16.17 -4.35 -9.75
#